data_AF-A0A1Z5K9M8-F1
#
_entry.id   AF-A0A1Z5K9M8-F1
#
_cell.length_a   1.000
_cell.length_b   1.000
_cell.length_c   1.000
_cell.angle_alpha   90.00
_cell.angle_beta   90.00
_cell.angle_gamma   90.00
#
_symmetry.space_group_name_H-M   'P 1'
#
loop_
_entity.id
_entity.type
_entity.pdbx_description
1 polymer ?
#
loop_
_entity_poly.entity_id
_entity_poly.type
_entity_poly.pdbx_seq_one_letter_code
_entity_poly.pdbx_strand_id
1 'polypeptide(L)'
;MKGHIFLLQGCFMLFFGTTHALEMSSNRRSFFRSVAAGVTMIPSFANASERISDKELREIVKADILERQFLVTGQITRSIYLPTATFTDEIDTYKLDQWVKGTAKLFVGEQSNVRLIGDVDVSADEVKFRFDEDLMFRIPFRPIVSLSGTVVLARDATTGLISSYREIWDQDVATVLKSAKFK
;
A
#
# COMPACT_ATOMS: atom_id res chain seq x y z
N MET A 1 31.61 -3.73 -5.92
CA MET A 1 30.31 -3.02 -5.82
C MET A 1 29.18 -3.59 -6.69
N LYS A 2 29.41 -4.38 -7.75
CA LYS A 2 28.32 -4.92 -8.60
C LYS A 2 27.44 -6.01 -7.93
N GLY A 3 27.95 -6.71 -6.91
CA GLY A 3 27.24 -7.83 -6.27
C GLY A 3 26.11 -7.46 -5.30
N HIS A 4 26.17 -6.29 -4.66
CA HIS A 4 25.19 -5.91 -3.63
C HIS A 4 23.88 -5.33 -4.20
N ILE A 5 23.93 -4.74 -5.40
CA ILE A 5 22.75 -4.18 -6.08
C ILE A 5 21.80 -5.30 -6.53
N PHE A 6 22.33 -6.46 -6.94
CA PHE A 6 21.52 -7.64 -7.30
C PHE A 6 20.71 -8.20 -6.13
N LEU A 7 21.23 -8.10 -4.89
CA LEU A 7 20.52 -8.58 -3.70
C LEU A 7 19.29 -7.72 -3.38
N LEU A 8 19.38 -6.40 -3.62
CA LEU A 8 18.30 -5.44 -3.41
C LEU A 8 17.15 -5.65 -4.40
N GLN A 9 17.50 -5.81 -5.69
CA GLN A 9 16.51 -6.07 -6.75
C GLN A 9 15.82 -7.43 -6.56
N GLY A 10 16.56 -8.45 -6.10
CA GLY A 10 16.00 -9.75 -5.74
C GLY A 10 15.11 -9.71 -4.50
N CYS A 11 15.37 -8.84 -3.52
CA CYS A 11 14.52 -8.71 -2.33
C CYS A 11 13.17 -8.06 -2.64
N PHE A 12 13.10 -7.10 -3.57
CA PHE A 12 11.83 -6.61 -4.10
C PHE A 12 10.99 -7.78 -4.65
N MET A 13 11.58 -8.68 -5.43
CA MET A 13 10.87 -9.86 -5.94
C MET A 13 10.57 -10.91 -4.85
N LEU A 14 11.47 -11.16 -3.90
CA LEU A 14 11.30 -12.24 -2.91
C LEU A 14 10.28 -11.92 -1.80
N PHE A 15 10.13 -10.65 -1.42
CA PHE A 15 9.12 -10.26 -0.44
C PHE A 15 7.72 -10.12 -1.04
N PHE A 16 7.63 -9.95 -2.37
CA PHE A 16 6.39 -9.56 -3.03
C PHE A 16 5.96 -10.44 -4.23
N GLY A 17 6.72 -11.47 -4.62
CA GLY A 17 6.34 -12.33 -5.74
C GLY A 17 6.93 -13.74 -5.75
N THR A 18 6.07 -14.73 -5.48
CA THR A 18 5.92 -15.90 -6.36
C THR A 18 4.44 -16.29 -6.41
N THR A 19 3.69 -15.75 -7.37
CA THR A 19 2.43 -16.36 -7.82
C THR A 19 2.76 -17.44 -8.84
N HIS A 20 2.66 -18.71 -8.44
CA HIS A 20 2.55 -19.80 -9.41
C HIS A 20 1.11 -19.85 -9.93
N ALA A 21 0.99 -19.80 -11.25
CA ALA A 21 -0.25 -19.98 -11.99
C ALA A 21 -0.48 -21.47 -12.32
N LEU A 22 -1.77 -21.77 -12.53
CA LEU A 22 -2.37 -22.93 -13.23
C LEU A 22 -2.46 -24.26 -12.47
N GLU A 23 -3.70 -24.71 -12.22
CA GLU A 23 -4.33 -25.71 -13.11
C GLU A 23 -5.86 -25.67 -13.00
N MET A 24 -6.53 -25.38 -14.11
CA MET A 24 -7.97 -25.64 -14.30
C MET A 24 -8.15 -27.13 -14.56
N SER A 25 -8.90 -27.82 -13.69
CA SER A 25 -9.45 -29.14 -13.97
C SER A 25 -10.97 -29.11 -13.92
N SER A 26 -11.56 -29.21 -15.10
CA SER A 26 -12.98 -29.44 -15.31
C SER A 26 -13.30 -30.89 -14.93
N ASN A 27 -14.23 -31.10 -13.99
CA ASN A 27 -15.05 -32.31 -14.06
C ASN A 27 -16.48 -32.11 -13.54
N ARG A 28 -17.41 -32.52 -14.40
CA ARG A 28 -18.86 -32.51 -14.19
C ARG A 28 -19.24 -33.48 -13.08
N ARG A 29 -20.18 -33.08 -12.21
CA ARG A 29 -21.24 -33.97 -11.72
C ARG A 29 -22.43 -33.16 -11.23
N SER A 30 -23.57 -33.46 -11.85
CA SER A 30 -24.92 -33.02 -11.51
C SER A 30 -25.30 -33.44 -10.09
N PHE A 31 -25.87 -32.52 -9.32
CA PHE A 31 -26.83 -32.83 -8.27
C PHE A 31 -27.88 -31.72 -8.20
N PHE A 32 -29.11 -32.06 -8.57
CA PHE A 32 -30.30 -31.27 -8.30
C PHE A 32 -30.49 -31.11 -6.78
N ARG A 33 -30.70 -29.88 -6.31
CA ARG A 33 -31.47 -29.59 -5.08
C ARG A 33 -32.11 -28.21 -5.18
N SER A 34 -33.43 -28.22 -5.19
CA SER A 34 -34.30 -27.05 -5.03
C SER A 34 -34.26 -26.59 -3.57
N VAL A 35 -34.03 -25.29 -3.32
CA VAL A 35 -34.37 -24.63 -2.03
C VAL A 35 -34.75 -23.16 -2.27
N ALA A 36 -35.98 -22.84 -1.86
CA ALA A 36 -36.59 -21.58 -1.44
C ALA A 36 -36.03 -20.24 -1.97
N ALA A 37 -36.93 -19.46 -2.58
CA ALA A 37 -36.81 -18.02 -2.73
C ALA A 37 -36.79 -17.34 -1.35
N GLY A 38 -35.59 -17.24 -0.75
CA GLY A 38 -35.33 -16.32 0.35
C GLY A 38 -35.14 -14.93 -0.23
N VAL A 39 -36.05 -14.01 0.08
CA VAL A 39 -35.82 -12.57 -0.09
C VAL A 39 -34.48 -12.27 0.59
N THR A 40 -33.45 -12.03 -0.21
CA THR A 40 -32.17 -11.58 0.30
C THR A 40 -32.40 -10.16 0.75
N MET A 41 -32.62 -9.97 2.06
CA MET A 41 -32.50 -8.66 2.69
C MET A 41 -31.06 -8.22 2.45
N ILE A 42 -30.85 -7.41 1.41
CA ILE A 42 -29.60 -6.68 1.25
C ILE A 42 -29.50 -5.83 2.53
N PRO A 43 -28.48 -6.03 3.38
CA PRO A 43 -28.27 -5.09 4.46
C PRO A 43 -28.08 -3.73 3.79
N SER A 44 -29.04 -2.84 4.01
CA SER A 44 -28.91 -1.43 3.69
C SER A 44 -27.68 -0.96 4.44
N PHE A 45 -26.57 -0.78 3.71
CA PHE A 45 -25.40 -0.14 4.26
C PHE A 45 -25.88 1.20 4.79
N ALA A 46 -25.65 1.38 6.08
CA ALA A 46 -26.18 2.46 6.88
C ALA A 46 -26.05 3.83 6.17
N ASN A 47 -27.11 4.61 6.36
CA ASN A 47 -27.26 6.06 6.26
C ASN A 47 -26.00 6.90 6.00
N ALA A 48 -26.17 7.96 5.23
CA ALA A 48 -25.20 9.02 4.88
C ALA A 48 -24.62 9.83 6.08
N SER A 49 -24.55 9.26 7.27
CA SER A 49 -23.97 9.80 8.51
C SER A 49 -23.13 8.67 9.14
N GLU A 50 -21.80 8.62 9.09
CA GLU A 50 -20.76 9.64 9.16
C GLU A 50 -19.71 9.43 8.06
N ARG A 51 -19.70 10.28 7.04
CA ARG A 51 -18.56 10.37 6.13
C ARG A 51 -17.45 11.12 6.86
N ILE A 52 -16.25 10.53 6.92
CA ILE A 52 -15.07 11.21 7.47
C ILE A 52 -14.89 12.57 6.79
N SER A 53 -14.73 13.63 7.59
CA SER A 53 -14.52 14.97 7.05
C SER A 53 -13.15 15.08 6.39
N ASP A 54 -12.97 15.97 5.42
CA ASP A 54 -11.67 16.16 4.76
C ASP A 54 -10.59 16.63 5.74
N LYS A 55 -10.98 17.40 6.76
CA LYS A 55 -10.10 17.80 7.86
C LYS A 55 -9.64 16.60 8.68
N GLU A 56 -10.57 15.74 9.07
CA GLU A 56 -10.26 14.54 9.85
C GLU A 56 -9.42 13.55 9.05
N LEU A 57 -9.76 13.32 7.78
CA LEU A 57 -8.98 12.48 6.86
C LEU A 57 -7.55 13.00 6.71
N ARG A 58 -7.37 14.32 6.59
CA ARG A 58 -6.05 14.96 6.56
C ARG A 58 -5.23 14.62 7.80
N GLU A 59 -5.80 14.79 8.99
CA GLU A 59 -5.09 14.52 10.25
C GLU A 59 -4.76 13.03 10.42
N ILE A 60 -5.67 12.13 10.05
CA ILE A 60 -5.41 10.68 10.07
C ILE A 60 -4.22 10.34 9.15
N VAL A 61 -4.25 10.84 7.91
CA VAL A 61 -3.18 10.58 6.93
C VAL A 61 -1.85 11.18 7.40
N LYS A 62 -1.84 12.39 7.96
CA LYS A 62 -0.62 13.00 8.55
C LYS A 62 -0.07 12.16 9.69
N ALA A 63 -0.92 11.65 10.58
CA ALA A 63 -0.49 10.77 11.66
C ALA A 63 0.01 9.40 11.13
N ASP A 64 -0.61 8.84 10.09
CA ASP A 64 -0.11 7.64 9.41
C ASP A 64 1.31 7.86 8.86
N ILE A 65 1.58 9.04 8.27
CA ILE A 65 2.90 9.39 7.69
C ILE A 65 3.93 9.65 8.78
N LEU A 66 3.64 10.56 9.72
CA LEU A 66 4.66 11.13 10.62
C LEU A 66 4.85 10.32 11.89
N GLU A 67 3.77 9.78 12.45
CA GLU A 67 3.84 9.05 13.72
C GLU A 67 4.03 7.55 13.48
N ARG A 68 3.24 6.99 12.56
CA ARG A 68 3.28 5.56 12.24
C ARG A 68 4.29 5.21 11.16
N GLN A 69 4.79 6.19 10.40
CA GLN A 69 5.76 5.99 9.31
C GLN A 69 5.31 4.89 8.35
N PHE A 70 4.05 4.96 7.90
CA PHE A 70 3.39 3.83 7.27
C PHE A 70 4.09 3.33 5.99
N LEU A 71 4.82 4.18 5.26
CA LEU A 71 5.61 3.81 4.08
C LEU A 71 6.73 2.80 4.40
N VAL A 72 7.17 2.72 5.65
CA VAL A 72 8.22 1.76 6.09
C VAL A 72 7.78 0.78 7.15
N THR A 73 6.62 1.00 7.77
CA THR A 73 6.08 0.11 8.81
C THR A 73 4.86 -0.69 8.34
N GLY A 74 4.19 -0.24 7.27
CA GLY A 74 2.88 -0.74 6.87
C GLY A 74 1.74 -0.35 7.83
N GLN A 75 2.00 0.45 8.87
CA GLN A 75 1.00 0.79 9.88
C GLN A 75 0.11 1.95 9.42
N ILE A 76 -1.05 1.61 8.85
CA ILE A 76 -2.07 2.57 8.40
C ILE A 76 -3.34 2.48 9.24
N THR A 77 -4.11 3.56 9.25
CA THR A 77 -5.45 3.56 9.83
C THR A 77 -6.41 2.79 8.93
N ARG A 78 -6.75 1.56 9.29
CA ARG A 78 -7.44 0.65 8.37
C ARG A 78 -8.85 1.08 7.96
N SER A 79 -9.54 1.79 8.86
CA SER A 79 -10.93 2.22 8.67
C SER A 79 -11.14 3.24 7.55
N ILE A 80 -10.09 3.93 7.08
CA ILE A 80 -10.21 4.89 5.97
C ILE A 80 -10.05 4.24 4.58
N TYR A 81 -9.77 2.94 4.51
CA TYR A 81 -9.56 2.20 3.26
C TYR A 81 -10.72 1.22 2.98
N LEU A 82 -11.07 1.06 1.70
CA LEU A 82 -11.90 -0.06 1.26
C LEU A 82 -11.13 -1.38 1.46
N PRO A 83 -11.78 -2.47 1.90
CA PRO A 83 -11.13 -3.78 2.00
C PRO A 83 -10.55 -4.29 0.66
N THR A 84 -11.12 -3.82 -0.45
CA THR A 84 -10.70 -4.15 -1.81
C THR A 84 -9.62 -3.22 -2.38
N ALA A 85 -9.15 -2.25 -1.59
CA ALA A 85 -8.21 -1.24 -2.06
C ALA A 85 -6.92 -1.85 -2.61
N THR A 86 -6.37 -1.21 -3.64
CA THR A 86 -5.15 -1.63 -4.33
C THR A 86 -4.01 -0.67 -4.07
N PHE A 87 -2.80 -1.19 -3.96
CA PHE A 87 -1.60 -0.41 -3.67
C PHE A 87 -0.60 -0.64 -4.79
N THR A 88 -0.25 0.41 -5.51
CA THR A 88 0.67 0.35 -6.64
C THR A 88 1.89 1.20 -6.32
N ASP A 89 3.06 0.57 -6.33
CA ASP A 89 4.34 1.28 -6.34
C ASP A 89 4.86 1.40 -7.78
N GLU A 90 6.15 1.69 -7.98
CA GLU A 90 6.75 1.79 -9.31
C GLU A 90 6.88 0.46 -10.05
N ILE A 91 6.72 -0.68 -9.37
CA ILE A 91 7.04 -2.01 -9.89
C ILE A 91 5.77 -2.85 -10.02
N ASP A 92 4.95 -2.89 -8.98
CA ASP A 92 3.90 -3.90 -8.80
C ASP A 92 2.59 -3.29 -8.26
N THR A 93 1.54 -4.12 -8.23
CA THR A 93 0.27 -3.79 -7.58
C THR A 93 -0.16 -4.89 -6.61
N TYR A 94 -0.55 -4.48 -5.42
CA TYR A 94 -0.83 -5.35 -4.28
C TYR A 94 -2.23 -5.13 -3.74
N LYS A 95 -2.76 -6.14 -3.05
CA LYS A 95 -3.91 -5.95 -2.17
C LYS A 95 -3.49 -5.30 -0.86
N LEU A 96 -4.40 -4.53 -0.28
CA LEU A 96 -4.27 -3.80 0.97
C LEU A 96 -3.57 -4.62 2.10
N ASP A 97 -3.89 -5.89 2.30
CA ASP A 97 -3.24 -6.76 3.31
C ASP A 97 -1.84 -7.24 2.92
N GLN A 98 -1.61 -7.47 1.62
CA GLN A 98 -0.31 -7.88 1.11
C GLN A 98 0.68 -6.73 1.24
N TRP A 99 0.26 -5.52 0.88
CA TRP A 99 1.07 -4.31 0.99
C TRP A 99 1.51 -4.07 2.45
N VAL A 100 0.55 -4.03 3.39
CA VAL A 100 0.86 -3.82 4.83
C VAL A 100 1.86 -4.85 5.36
N LYS A 101 1.64 -6.13 5.08
CA LYS A 101 2.52 -7.21 5.55
C LYS A 101 3.89 -7.18 4.87
N GLY A 102 3.93 -6.85 3.59
CA GLY A 102 5.15 -6.78 2.80
C GLY A 102 6.03 -5.61 3.25
N THR A 103 5.47 -4.41 3.36
CA THR A 103 6.19 -3.21 3.83
C THR A 103 6.80 -3.42 5.21
N ALA A 104 6.03 -3.94 6.17
CA ALA A 104 6.51 -4.25 7.52
C ALA A 104 7.67 -5.25 7.56
N LYS A 105 7.73 -6.17 6.59
CA LYS A 105 8.81 -7.17 6.47
C LYS A 105 10.02 -6.63 5.71
N LEU A 106 9.79 -5.79 4.70
CA LEU A 106 10.84 -5.29 3.81
C LEU A 106 11.78 -4.34 4.54
N PHE A 107 11.27 -3.51 5.44
CA PHE A 107 12.03 -2.43 6.06
C PHE A 107 12.26 -2.63 7.57
N VAL A 108 13.29 -1.96 8.08
CA VAL A 108 13.56 -1.81 9.51
C VAL A 108 13.04 -0.43 9.94
N GLY A 109 11.75 -0.35 10.28
CA GLY A 109 11.06 0.93 10.53
C GLY A 109 11.76 1.87 11.51
N GLU A 110 12.34 1.36 12.60
CA GLU A 110 13.09 2.17 13.59
C GLU A 110 14.39 2.79 13.04
N GLN A 111 14.92 2.26 11.95
CA GLN A 111 16.15 2.73 11.29
C GLN A 111 15.88 3.39 9.93
N SER A 112 14.62 3.41 9.51
CA SER A 112 14.11 4.19 8.40
C SER A 112 13.58 5.54 8.91
N ASN A 113 13.33 6.47 7.99
CA ASN A 113 12.73 7.76 8.31
C ASN A 113 11.87 8.26 7.16
N VAL A 114 10.60 8.58 7.41
CA VAL A 114 9.68 9.16 6.43
C VAL A 114 9.41 10.62 6.80
N ARG A 115 9.56 11.52 5.83
CA ARG A 115 9.32 12.97 5.99
C ARG A 115 8.22 13.42 5.05
N LEU A 116 7.29 14.23 5.59
CA LEU A 116 6.27 14.92 4.79
C LEU A 116 6.87 16.21 4.22
N ILE A 117 6.76 16.40 2.91
CA ILE A 117 7.18 17.62 2.22
C ILE A 117 5.93 18.45 1.90
N GLY A 118 5.76 19.56 2.63
CA GLY A 118 4.55 20.39 2.54
C GLY A 118 3.42 19.87 3.42
N ASP A 119 2.18 19.99 2.95
CA ASP A 119 0.98 19.52 3.65
C ASP A 119 0.29 18.39 2.86
N VAL A 120 -0.71 17.76 3.49
CA VAL A 120 -1.56 16.75 2.85
C VAL A 120 -2.76 17.43 2.20
N ASP A 121 -2.86 17.36 0.87
CA ASP A 121 -3.99 17.87 0.11
C ASP A 121 -5.13 16.86 0.12
N VAL A 122 -6.33 17.30 0.50
CA VAL A 122 -7.53 16.45 0.54
C VAL A 122 -8.62 17.10 -0.31
N SER A 123 -9.18 16.33 -1.22
CA SER A 123 -10.35 16.69 -2.03
C SER A 123 -11.40 15.57 -1.97
N ALA A 124 -12.56 15.79 -2.58
CA ALA A 124 -13.60 14.77 -2.68
C ALA A 124 -13.13 13.50 -3.41
N ASP A 125 -12.17 13.64 -4.34
CA ASP A 125 -11.75 12.58 -5.26
C ASP A 125 -10.45 11.90 -4.82
N GLU A 126 -9.55 12.62 -4.12
CA GLU A 126 -8.25 12.08 -3.73
C GLU A 126 -7.65 12.74 -2.49
N VAL A 127 -6.68 12.05 -1.89
CA VAL A 127 -5.71 12.61 -0.96
C VAL A 127 -4.33 12.55 -1.60
N LYS A 128 -3.57 13.64 -1.56
CA LYS A 128 -2.25 13.72 -2.17
C LYS A 128 -1.25 14.32 -1.20
N PHE A 129 -0.03 13.77 -1.17
CA PHE A 129 1.05 14.35 -0.40
C PHE A 129 2.41 14.01 -1.00
N ARG A 130 3.39 14.87 -0.73
CA ARG A 130 4.78 14.64 -1.11
C ARG A 130 5.60 14.14 0.06
N PHE A 131 6.57 13.29 -0.23
CA PHE A 131 7.42 12.71 0.79
C PHE A 131 8.89 12.67 0.35
N ASP A 132 9.75 12.52 1.35
CA ASP A 132 11.17 12.27 1.24
C ASP A 132 11.54 11.28 2.34
N GLU A 133 12.26 10.21 2.03
CA GLU A 133 12.49 9.13 2.97
C GLU A 133 13.87 8.49 2.86
N ASP A 134 14.29 7.91 3.97
CA ASP A 134 15.43 6.99 4.05
C ASP A 134 14.90 5.61 4.43
N LEU A 135 15.11 4.63 3.55
CA LEU A 135 14.62 3.27 3.65
C LEU A 135 15.76 2.33 4.04
N MET A 136 15.73 1.80 5.26
CA MET A 136 16.63 0.71 5.64
C MET A 136 15.98 -0.64 5.35
N PHE A 137 16.57 -1.41 4.42
CA PHE A 137 16.10 -2.75 4.11
C PHE A 137 16.42 -3.75 5.23
N ARG A 138 15.48 -4.66 5.48
CA ARG A 138 15.62 -5.80 6.40
C ARG A 138 16.28 -6.99 5.71
N ILE A 139 17.47 -6.75 5.15
CA ILE A 139 18.29 -7.74 4.44
C ILE A 139 19.72 -7.70 5.00
N PRO A 140 20.60 -8.68 4.69
CA PRO A 140 21.99 -8.62 5.12
C PRO A 140 22.66 -7.29 4.74
N PHE A 141 23.54 -6.79 5.62
CA PHE A 141 24.23 -5.49 5.49
C PHE A 141 23.33 -4.25 5.59
N ARG A 142 22.00 -4.43 5.75
CA ARG A 142 21.01 -3.36 6.01
C ARG A 142 21.28 -2.06 5.23
N PRO A 143 21.34 -2.13 3.89
CA PRO A 143 21.53 -0.93 3.08
C PRO A 143 20.42 0.08 3.34
N ILE A 144 20.79 1.35 3.31
CA ILE A 144 19.88 2.48 3.35
C ILE A 144 19.84 3.10 1.96
N VAL A 145 18.65 3.23 1.37
CA VAL A 145 18.43 4.03 0.16
C VAL A 145 17.63 5.26 0.51
N SER A 146 17.75 6.31 -0.28
CA SER A 146 16.93 7.52 -0.13
C SER A 146 16.12 7.74 -1.40
N LEU A 147 14.85 8.11 -1.25
CA LEU A 147 13.98 8.46 -2.36
C LEU A 147 12.96 9.51 -1.96
N SER A 148 12.42 10.20 -2.95
CA SER A 148 11.36 11.18 -2.76
C SER A 148 10.29 10.98 -3.81
N GLY A 149 9.09 11.43 -3.51
CA GLY A 149 7.98 11.23 -4.43
C GLY A 149 6.67 11.83 -3.97
N THR A 150 5.61 11.34 -4.60
CA THR A 150 4.23 11.71 -4.33
C THR A 150 3.41 10.45 -4.14
N VAL A 151 2.54 10.46 -3.13
CA VAL A 151 1.49 9.46 -2.97
C VAL A 151 0.15 10.09 -3.36
N VAL A 152 -0.63 9.35 -4.13
CA VAL A 152 -2.02 9.66 -4.46
C VAL A 152 -2.92 8.55 -3.93
N LEU A 153 -3.87 8.91 -3.09
CA LEU A 153 -4.88 8.02 -2.52
C LEU A 153 -6.23 8.36 -3.16
N ALA A 154 -6.66 7.58 -4.16
CA ALA A 154 -7.95 7.82 -4.79
C ALA A 154 -9.10 7.43 -3.84
N ARG A 155 -10.18 8.20 -3.86
CA ARG A 155 -11.37 7.98 -3.03
C ARG A 155 -12.49 7.38 -3.86
N ASP A 156 -13.23 6.46 -3.27
CA ASP A 156 -14.46 5.94 -3.84
C ASP A 156 -15.56 7.01 -3.73
N ALA A 157 -16.23 7.34 -4.84
CA ALA A 157 -17.21 8.42 -4.88
C ALA A 157 -18.42 8.15 -3.96
N THR A 158 -18.78 6.88 -3.77
CA THR A 158 -19.97 6.47 -3.01
C THR A 158 -19.71 6.50 -1.51
N THR A 159 -18.61 5.89 -1.08
CA THR A 159 -18.28 5.70 0.34
C THR A 159 -17.38 6.80 0.90
N GLY A 160 -16.61 7.48 0.05
CA GLY A 160 -15.59 8.45 0.44
C GLY A 160 -14.31 7.82 1.03
N LEU A 161 -14.25 6.48 1.12
CA LEU A 161 -13.10 5.71 1.58
C LEU A 161 -12.03 5.61 0.48
N ILE A 162 -10.79 5.35 0.88
CA ILE A 162 -9.68 5.19 -0.05
C ILE A 162 -9.81 3.86 -0.80
N SER A 163 -9.87 3.94 -2.13
CA SER A 163 -10.02 2.82 -3.04
C SER A 163 -8.69 2.39 -3.67
N SER A 164 -7.72 3.30 -3.78
CA SER A 164 -6.38 2.96 -4.25
C SER A 164 -5.31 3.85 -3.65
N TYR A 165 -4.10 3.32 -3.65
CA TYR A 165 -2.85 3.98 -3.32
C TYR A 165 -1.95 3.88 -4.55
N ARG A 166 -1.37 5.00 -4.97
CA ARG A 166 -0.34 5.05 -6.02
C ARG A 166 0.84 5.87 -5.53
N GLU A 167 2.00 5.23 -5.52
CA GLU A 167 3.28 5.91 -5.32
C GLU A 167 3.88 6.29 -6.67
N ILE A 168 4.45 7.49 -6.73
CA ILE A 168 5.14 8.03 -7.90
C ILE A 168 6.48 8.59 -7.42
N TRP A 169 7.57 7.97 -7.83
CA TRP A 169 8.92 8.38 -7.43
C TRP A 169 9.43 9.50 -8.33
N ASP A 170 10.19 10.44 -7.75
CA ASP A 170 10.90 11.43 -8.56
C ASP A 170 12.11 10.81 -9.28
N GLN A 171 12.61 9.67 -8.77
CA GLN A 171 13.75 8.93 -9.31
C GLN A 171 13.31 7.58 -9.88
N ASP A 172 13.98 7.12 -10.94
CA ASP A 172 13.80 5.74 -11.39
C ASP A 172 14.40 4.73 -10.39
N VAL A 173 13.93 3.48 -10.45
CA VAL A 173 14.36 2.39 -9.55
C VAL A 173 15.89 2.21 -9.53
N ALA A 174 16.55 2.29 -10.69
CA ALA A 174 18.01 2.09 -10.75
C ALA A 174 18.77 3.23 -10.07
N THR A 175 18.27 4.46 -10.16
CA THR A 175 18.80 5.63 -9.45
C THR A 175 18.63 5.48 -7.94
N VAL A 176 17.46 5.04 -7.46
CA VAL A 176 17.24 4.77 -6.03
C VAL A 176 18.18 3.68 -5.53
N LEU A 177 18.31 2.55 -6.24
CA LEU A 177 19.19 1.45 -5.83
C LEU A 177 20.68 1.83 -5.81
N LYS A 178 21.11 2.76 -6.67
CA LYS A 178 22.49 3.29 -6.67
C LYS A 178 22.76 4.23 -5.49
N SER A 179 21.72 4.79 -4.85
CA SER A 179 21.88 5.60 -3.64
C SER A 179 22.26 4.78 -2.41
N ALA A 180 22.21 3.43 -2.50
CA ALA A 180 22.43 2.52 -1.38
C ALA A 180 23.75 2.80 -0.64
N LYS A 181 23.61 3.17 0.64
CA LYS A 181 24.71 3.34 1.60
C LYS A 181 24.69 2.17 2.58
N PHE A 182 25.88 1.69 2.92
CA PHE A 182 26.08 0.65 3.92
C PHE A 182 26.73 1.33 5.12
N LYS A 183 26.16 1.12 6.31
CA LYS A 183 26.77 1.55 7.56
C LYS A 183 27.83 0.54 8.01
#